data_AF-A0A938E4K5-F1
#
_entry.id   AF-A0A938E4K5-F1
#
_cell.length_a   1.000
_cell.length_b   1.000
_cell.length_c   1.000
_cell.angle_alpha   90.00
_cell.angle_beta   90.00
_cell.angle_gamma   90.00
#
_symmetry.space_group_name_H-M   'P 1'
#
loop_
_entity.id
_entity.type
_entity.pdbx_description
1 polymer ?
#
loop_
_entity_poly.entity_id
_entity_poly.type
_entity_poly.pdbx_seq_one_letter_code
_entity_poly.pdbx_strand_id
1 'polypeptide(L)'
;VFLYVYEHDEHEISGERIAGALTALWVATVAGGFLGLLLPGRSFATPFELLLPGGLTNNPFVRQLVHPQLSSVQVFLGYPVPRPQAPFPYANHWGSVYAVLVPVVLGYLSTRGGRRWRGPLAFVAVASIVPLAFSLNRTAWISLAVGLVYAGFFVMPDRRAQAARAGLVAVAVLATVLLLTPIGSLVTDRVNNGHSDEGRANLYHQSIALALDSPLVGFGAPLDKADGTSPPPIGTQGHLWLVLVSQGIPGLVLFMGWIVILFRSTRRATGTLARWYHVPLLIFLVQLPFYDMLPFQLCIVFATSALALRTVGARAATVPAATAVPA
;
A
#
# COMPACT_ATOMS: atom_id res chain seq x y z
N VAL A 1 4.26 16.39 0.08
CA VAL A 1 5.17 15.31 -0.38
C VAL A 1 5.33 15.32 -1.90
N PHE A 2 4.27 15.10 -2.69
CA PHE A 2 4.38 15.00 -4.15
C PHE A 2 5.09 16.20 -4.81
N LEU A 3 4.55 17.42 -4.65
CA LEU A 3 5.10 18.64 -5.27
C LEU A 3 6.54 18.90 -4.83
N TYR A 4 6.79 18.81 -3.52
CA TYR A 4 8.14 18.94 -2.96
C TYR A 4 9.14 17.97 -3.61
N VAL A 5 8.78 16.68 -3.72
CA VAL A 5 9.64 15.74 -4.43
C VAL A 5 9.64 16.07 -5.91
N TYR A 6 8.56 16.43 -6.59
CA TYR A 6 8.60 16.65 -8.02
C TYR A 6 9.48 17.84 -8.45
N GLU A 7 9.46 18.93 -7.69
CA GLU A 7 10.14 20.20 -8.04
C GLU A 7 11.65 20.20 -7.82
N HIS A 8 12.16 19.44 -6.86
CA HIS A 8 13.61 19.41 -6.58
C HIS A 8 14.33 18.53 -7.61
N ASP A 9 15.59 18.85 -7.92
CA ASP A 9 16.38 18.06 -8.87
C ASP A 9 17.08 16.85 -8.21
N GLU A 10 17.67 15.97 -9.03
CA GLU A 10 18.40 14.77 -8.57
C GLU A 10 19.60 15.10 -7.66
N HIS A 11 20.18 16.31 -7.81
CA HIS A 11 21.28 16.77 -6.97
C HIS A 11 20.86 17.12 -5.54
N GLU A 12 19.66 17.67 -5.37
CA GLU A 12 19.11 18.04 -4.05
C GLU A 12 18.46 16.84 -3.38
N ILE A 13 17.61 16.14 -4.14
CA ILE A 13 16.87 14.97 -3.70
C ILE A 13 17.12 13.84 -4.69
N SER A 14 18.12 13.01 -4.39
CA SER A 14 18.43 11.86 -5.24
C SER A 14 17.35 10.77 -5.11
N GLY A 15 16.89 10.25 -6.26
CA GLY A 15 16.02 9.09 -6.31
C GLY A 15 16.62 7.90 -5.57
N GLU A 16 17.91 7.61 -5.78
CA GLU A 16 18.59 6.49 -5.11
C GLU A 16 18.54 6.62 -3.58
N ARG A 17 18.72 7.83 -3.04
CA ARG A 17 18.62 8.09 -1.58
C ARG A 17 17.20 7.87 -1.07
N ILE A 18 16.18 8.34 -1.78
CA ILE A 18 14.77 8.08 -1.41
C ILE A 18 14.47 6.58 -1.47
N ALA A 19 14.91 5.88 -2.53
CA ALA A 19 14.75 4.43 -2.63
C ALA A 19 15.43 3.70 -1.48
N GLY A 20 16.62 4.14 -1.05
CA GLY A 20 17.30 3.62 0.13
C GLY A 20 16.50 3.85 1.43
N ALA A 21 15.97 5.06 1.64
CA ALA A 21 15.14 5.38 2.82
C ALA A 21 13.83 4.57 2.86
N LEU A 22 13.14 4.46 1.72
CA LEU A 22 11.94 3.62 1.58
C LEU A 22 12.25 2.13 1.75
N THR A 23 13.43 1.68 1.30
CA THR A 23 13.91 0.31 1.57
C THR A 23 14.16 0.09 3.05
N ALA A 24 14.75 1.06 3.76
CA ALA A 24 14.91 0.99 5.21
C ALA A 24 13.55 0.93 5.93
N LEU A 25 12.54 1.69 5.48
CA LEU A 25 11.17 1.59 5.97
C LEU A 25 10.57 0.20 5.74
N TRP A 26 10.85 -0.43 4.59
CA TRP A 26 10.40 -1.80 4.33
C TRP A 26 11.07 -2.80 5.27
N VAL A 27 12.38 -2.69 5.51
CA VAL A 27 13.08 -3.52 6.51
C VAL A 27 12.49 -3.31 7.91
N ALA A 28 12.22 -2.06 8.31
CA ALA A 28 11.58 -1.75 9.58
C ALA A 28 10.16 -2.34 9.68
N THR A 29 9.40 -2.33 8.57
CA THR A 29 8.09 -2.99 8.47
C THR A 29 8.21 -4.50 8.69
N VAL A 30 9.18 -5.16 8.06
CA VAL A 30 9.43 -6.60 8.26
C VAL A 30 9.84 -6.90 9.70
N ALA A 31 10.75 -6.11 10.27
CA ALA A 31 11.18 -6.24 11.66
C ALA A 31 10.00 -6.07 12.63
N GLY A 32 9.17 -5.05 12.43
CA GLY A 32 7.93 -4.83 13.19
C GLY A 32 6.96 -6.00 13.05
N GLY A 33 6.90 -6.62 11.87
CA GLY A 33 6.11 -7.84 11.64
C GLY A 33 6.60 -9.01 12.49
N PHE A 34 7.90 -9.27 12.54
CA PHE A 34 8.47 -10.28 13.43
C PHE A 34 8.25 -9.97 14.91
N LEU A 35 8.44 -8.71 15.32
CA LEU A 35 8.16 -8.30 16.70
C LEU A 35 6.69 -8.55 17.07
N GLY A 36 5.74 -8.28 16.18
CA GLY A 36 4.32 -8.56 16.38
C GLY A 36 4.00 -10.05 16.53
N LEU A 37 4.76 -10.93 15.87
CA LEU A 37 4.64 -12.38 16.00
C LEU A 37 5.30 -12.93 17.26
N LEU A 38 6.48 -12.41 17.63
CA LEU A 38 7.24 -12.85 18.79
C LEU A 38 6.64 -12.35 20.11
N LEU A 39 5.97 -11.19 20.07
CA LEU A 39 5.34 -10.56 21.22
C LEU A 39 3.84 -10.27 20.97
N PRO A 40 2.99 -11.31 20.83
CA PRO A 40 1.57 -11.15 20.57
C PRO A 40 0.86 -10.25 21.59
N GLY A 41 0.04 -9.30 21.14
CA GLY A 41 -0.82 -8.49 22.00
C GLY A 41 -0.11 -7.48 22.90
N ARG A 42 1.23 -7.33 22.80
CA ARG A 42 1.95 -6.30 23.54
C ARG A 42 1.66 -4.92 22.93
N SER A 43 1.29 -3.98 23.80
CA SER A 43 1.26 -2.55 23.52
C SER A 43 2.25 -1.84 24.43
N PHE A 44 2.65 -0.63 24.04
CA PHE A 44 3.47 0.22 24.88
C PHE A 44 2.98 1.66 24.76
N ALA A 45 3.06 2.38 25.88
CA ALA A 45 2.76 3.81 25.88
C ALA A 45 3.93 4.56 25.25
N THR A 46 3.64 5.45 24.31
CA THR A 46 4.68 6.33 23.78
C THR A 46 5.04 7.39 24.82
N PRO A 47 6.27 7.96 24.77
CA PRO A 47 6.60 9.13 25.59
C PRO A 47 5.61 10.29 25.39
N PHE A 48 5.00 10.38 24.19
CA PHE A 48 3.99 11.38 23.88
C PHE A 48 2.64 11.10 24.55
N GLU A 49 2.25 9.84 24.73
CA GLU A 49 1.06 9.47 25.51
C GLU A 49 1.17 9.97 26.96
N LEU A 50 2.37 9.90 27.55
CA LEU A 50 2.62 10.37 28.92
C LEU A 50 2.52 11.90 29.05
N LEU A 51 2.71 12.63 27.96
CA LEU A 51 2.65 14.10 27.93
C LEU A 51 1.26 14.64 27.59
N LEU A 52 0.36 13.81 27.06
CA LEU A 52 -0.96 14.24 26.64
C LEU A 52 -1.95 14.26 27.83
N PRO A 53 -2.78 15.31 27.97
CA PRO A 53 -3.83 15.35 28.97
C PRO A 53 -4.87 14.24 28.71
N GLY A 54 -5.40 13.65 29.79
CA GLY A 54 -6.33 12.52 29.74
C GLY A 54 -7.59 12.75 28.89
N GLY A 55 -8.04 14.01 28.75
CA GLY A 55 -9.15 14.37 27.87
C GLY A 55 -8.89 14.08 26.39
N LEU A 56 -7.63 14.18 25.93
CA LEU A 56 -7.25 13.88 24.55
C LEU A 56 -7.04 12.37 24.34
N THR A 57 -6.47 11.65 25.30
CA THR A 57 -6.25 10.20 25.20
C THR A 57 -7.53 9.37 25.33
N ASN A 58 -8.62 9.97 25.84
CA ASN A 58 -9.96 9.38 25.79
C ASN A 58 -10.55 9.31 24.38
N ASN A 59 -10.03 10.11 23.43
CA ASN A 59 -10.43 10.00 22.04
C ASN A 59 -9.80 8.72 21.41
N PRO A 60 -10.61 7.78 20.87
CA PRO A 60 -10.09 6.52 20.32
C PRO A 60 -9.07 6.70 19.21
N PHE A 61 -9.23 7.74 18.38
CA PHE A 61 -8.29 8.06 17.30
C PHE A 61 -6.94 8.51 17.87
N VAL A 62 -6.94 9.44 18.83
CA VAL A 62 -5.70 9.92 19.47
C VAL A 62 -5.00 8.76 20.18
N ARG A 63 -5.75 7.93 20.90
CA ARG A 63 -5.21 6.76 21.60
C ARG A 63 -4.52 5.78 20.65
N GLN A 64 -5.06 5.55 19.45
CA GLN A 64 -4.43 4.69 18.44
C GLN A 64 -3.11 5.24 17.90
N LEU A 65 -2.90 6.57 17.94
CA LEU A 65 -1.65 7.20 17.53
C LEU A 65 -0.58 7.13 18.61
N VAL A 66 -0.98 7.18 19.89
CA VAL A 66 -0.03 7.31 21.02
C VAL A 66 0.16 6.02 21.81
N HIS A 67 -0.71 5.02 21.60
CA HIS A 67 -0.66 3.70 22.23
C HIS A 67 -0.47 2.57 21.20
N PRO A 68 0.70 2.50 20.55
CA PRO A 68 1.01 1.51 19.52
C PRO A 68 0.95 0.07 20.06
N GLN A 69 0.42 -0.80 19.21
CA GLN A 69 0.29 -2.24 19.46
C GLN A 69 1.13 -3.01 18.44
N LEU A 70 1.81 -4.08 18.88
CA LEU A 70 2.69 -4.86 18.00
C LEU A 70 1.92 -5.79 17.04
N SER A 71 0.80 -6.34 17.49
CA SER A 71 -0.08 -7.19 16.68
C SER A 71 -1.55 -7.01 17.07
N SER A 72 -2.44 -7.17 16.09
CA SER A 72 -3.87 -7.31 16.31
C SER A 72 -4.18 -8.80 16.44
N VAL A 73 -4.54 -9.24 17.65
CA VAL A 73 -4.99 -10.62 17.87
C VAL A 73 -6.44 -10.72 17.46
N GLN A 74 -6.71 -11.56 16.47
CA GLN A 74 -8.07 -11.85 16.02
C GLN A 74 -8.34 -13.34 16.21
N VAL A 75 -9.53 -13.67 16.72
CA VAL A 75 -9.98 -15.07 16.80
C VAL A 75 -10.32 -15.51 15.38
N PHE A 76 -9.59 -16.50 14.90
CA PHE A 76 -9.74 -17.05 13.55
C PHE A 76 -9.88 -18.56 13.68
N LEU A 77 -11.02 -19.11 13.23
CA LEU A 77 -11.40 -20.51 13.45
C LEU A 77 -11.30 -20.98 14.93
N GLY A 78 -11.66 -20.12 15.88
CA GLY A 78 -11.59 -20.45 17.31
C GLY A 78 -10.19 -20.36 17.93
N TYR A 79 -9.15 -20.05 17.14
CA TYR A 79 -7.79 -19.85 17.64
C TYR A 79 -7.36 -18.38 17.54
N PRO A 80 -6.68 -17.82 18.55
CA PRO A 80 -6.13 -16.47 18.47
C PRO A 80 -4.93 -16.46 17.50
N VAL A 81 -5.05 -15.72 16.41
CA VAL A 81 -3.95 -15.52 15.45
C VAL A 81 -3.43 -14.09 15.57
N PRO A 82 -2.13 -13.89 15.91
CA PRO A 82 -1.55 -12.57 15.97
C PRO A 82 -1.26 -12.06 14.56
N ARG A 83 -2.03 -11.06 14.11
CA ARG A 83 -1.76 -10.39 12.83
C ARG A 83 -0.73 -9.28 13.07
N PRO A 84 0.44 -9.31 12.44
CA PRO A 84 1.43 -8.25 12.57
C PRO A 84 0.86 -6.90 12.11
N GLN A 85 1.11 -5.85 12.89
CA GLN A 85 0.74 -4.50 12.50
C GLN A 85 1.84 -3.45 12.71
N ALA A 86 2.74 -3.64 13.68
CA ALA A 86 3.82 -2.68 13.92
C ALA A 86 4.70 -2.45 12.68
N PRO A 87 5.13 -1.20 12.39
CA PRO A 87 4.94 0.01 13.22
C PRO A 87 3.61 0.76 12.97
N PHE A 88 2.68 0.15 12.25
CA PHE A 88 1.42 0.78 11.85
C PHE A 88 0.27 0.47 12.82
N PRO A 89 -0.79 1.31 12.84
CA PRO A 89 -1.91 1.13 13.76
C PRO A 89 -2.79 -0.08 13.41
N TYR A 90 -2.76 -0.56 12.17
CA TYR A 90 -3.60 -1.69 11.73
C TYR A 90 -2.81 -2.69 10.90
N ALA A 91 -3.16 -3.98 11.04
CA ALA A 91 -2.56 -5.05 10.25
C ALA A 91 -2.73 -4.84 8.74
N ASN A 92 -3.85 -4.25 8.30
CA ASN A 92 -4.07 -3.94 6.88
C ASN A 92 -3.08 -2.88 6.37
N HIS A 93 -2.73 -1.87 7.19
CA HIS A 93 -1.71 -0.88 6.84
C HIS A 93 -0.34 -1.55 6.68
N TRP A 94 0.01 -2.46 7.58
CA TRP A 94 1.25 -3.24 7.49
C TRP A 94 1.37 -3.98 6.16
N GLY A 95 0.35 -4.77 5.78
CA GLY A 95 0.38 -5.54 4.54
C GLY A 95 0.38 -4.65 3.29
N SER A 96 -0.40 -3.57 3.33
CA SER A 96 -0.50 -2.61 2.24
C SER A 96 0.82 -1.87 1.99
N VAL A 97 1.43 -1.30 3.04
CA VAL A 97 2.74 -0.62 2.96
C VAL A 97 3.83 -1.60 2.56
N TYR A 98 3.85 -2.81 3.13
CA TYR A 98 4.76 -3.86 2.73
C TYR A 98 4.69 -4.11 1.21
N ALA A 99 3.49 -4.35 0.67
CA ALA A 99 3.30 -4.63 -0.77
C ALA A 99 3.72 -3.46 -1.65
N VAL A 100 3.37 -2.22 -1.29
CA VAL A 100 3.71 -1.00 -2.04
C VAL A 100 5.23 -0.75 -2.06
N LEU A 101 5.95 -1.12 -1.00
CA LEU A 101 7.39 -0.91 -0.88
C LEU A 101 8.25 -1.97 -1.60
N VAL A 102 7.77 -3.21 -1.78
CA VAL A 102 8.57 -4.28 -2.44
C VAL A 102 9.13 -3.86 -3.81
N PRO A 103 8.35 -3.25 -4.73
CA PRO A 103 8.92 -2.78 -6.00
C PRO A 103 10.00 -1.71 -5.83
N VAL A 104 9.92 -0.87 -4.78
CA VAL A 104 10.94 0.13 -4.47
C VAL A 104 12.25 -0.53 -4.04
N VAL A 105 12.17 -1.60 -3.23
CA VAL A 105 13.34 -2.39 -2.83
C VAL A 105 14.00 -3.03 -4.06
N LEU A 106 13.21 -3.60 -4.97
CA LEU A 106 13.73 -4.17 -6.22
C LEU A 106 14.37 -3.09 -7.11
N GLY A 107 13.78 -1.90 -7.16
CA GLY A 107 14.36 -0.71 -7.79
C GLY A 107 15.70 -0.33 -7.16
N TYR A 108 15.77 -0.23 -5.84
CA TYR A 108 17.01 0.09 -5.12
C TYR A 108 18.12 -0.91 -5.43
N LEU A 109 17.83 -2.22 -5.45
CA LEU A 109 18.80 -3.27 -5.79
C LEU A 109 19.38 -3.19 -7.23
N SER A 110 18.73 -2.43 -8.11
CA SER A 110 19.21 -2.13 -9.46
C SER A 110 20.26 -1.00 -9.50
N THR A 111 20.37 -0.21 -8.43
CA THR A 111 21.33 0.91 -8.29
C THR A 111 22.71 0.44 -7.82
N ARG A 112 23.70 1.35 -7.85
CA ARG A 112 25.05 1.06 -7.33
C ARG A 112 25.03 0.88 -5.80
N GLY A 113 24.39 1.79 -5.06
CA GLY A 113 24.31 1.73 -3.60
C GLY A 113 23.45 0.58 -3.08
N GLY A 114 22.46 0.11 -3.83
CA GLY A 114 21.68 -1.07 -3.47
C GLY A 114 22.38 -2.39 -3.77
N ARG A 115 23.33 -2.44 -4.71
CA ARG A 115 24.03 -3.67 -5.09
C ARG A 115 24.83 -4.29 -3.93
N ARG A 116 25.41 -3.47 -3.06
CA ARG A 116 26.10 -3.93 -1.83
C ARG A 116 25.15 -4.56 -0.80
N TRP A 117 23.85 -4.27 -0.86
CA TRP A 117 22.85 -4.77 0.09
C TRP A 117 22.09 -6.00 -0.41
N ARG A 118 22.47 -6.57 -1.55
CA ARG A 118 21.76 -7.71 -2.19
C ARG A 118 21.60 -8.91 -1.27
N GLY A 119 22.68 -9.36 -0.64
CA GLY A 119 22.63 -10.52 0.27
C GLY A 119 21.70 -10.28 1.46
N PRO A 120 21.92 -9.22 2.26
CA PRO A 120 21.06 -8.89 3.38
C PRO A 120 19.59 -8.69 3.00
N LEU A 121 19.30 -7.93 1.92
CA LEU A 121 17.91 -7.68 1.50
C LEU A 121 17.24 -8.94 0.94
N ALA A 122 17.99 -9.83 0.27
CA ALA A 122 17.46 -11.13 -0.14
C ALA A 122 17.10 -11.99 1.08
N PHE A 123 17.96 -12.03 2.10
CA PHE A 123 17.65 -12.71 3.36
C PHE A 123 16.39 -12.15 4.02
N VAL A 124 16.28 -10.82 4.15
CA VAL A 124 15.09 -10.17 4.73
C VAL A 124 13.83 -10.46 3.90
N ALA A 125 13.93 -10.52 2.57
CA ALA A 125 12.80 -10.84 1.68
C ALA A 125 12.32 -12.28 1.78
N VAL A 126 13.23 -13.22 2.01
CA VAL A 126 12.84 -14.61 2.30
C VAL A 126 12.23 -14.71 3.69
N ALA A 127 12.85 -14.08 4.69
CA ALA A 127 12.35 -14.07 6.06
C ALA A 127 10.96 -13.41 6.15
N SER A 128 10.71 -12.34 5.41
CA SER A 128 9.45 -11.59 5.45
C SER A 128 8.23 -12.36 4.95
N ILE A 129 8.43 -13.51 4.29
CA ILE A 129 7.35 -14.44 3.92
C ILE A 129 6.58 -14.88 5.19
N VAL A 130 7.27 -15.05 6.31
CA VAL A 130 6.64 -15.48 7.59
C VAL A 130 5.64 -14.43 8.10
N PRO A 131 6.01 -13.18 8.43
CA PRO A 131 5.03 -12.18 8.86
C PRO A 131 4.00 -11.86 7.78
N LEU A 132 4.34 -11.96 6.49
CA LEU A 132 3.37 -11.83 5.40
C LEU A 132 2.29 -12.92 5.47
N ALA A 133 2.67 -14.18 5.72
CA ALA A 133 1.76 -15.31 5.91
C ALA A 133 0.77 -15.05 7.05
N PHE A 134 1.28 -14.67 8.21
CA PHE A 134 0.47 -14.40 9.40
C PHE A 134 -0.32 -13.09 9.33
N SER A 135 -0.01 -12.19 8.39
CA SER A 135 -0.78 -10.95 8.19
C SER A 135 -2.22 -11.20 7.73
N LEU A 136 -2.46 -12.35 7.06
CA LEU A 136 -3.75 -12.75 6.47
C LEU A 136 -4.36 -11.70 5.51
N ASN A 137 -3.54 -10.79 5.00
CA ASN A 137 -3.94 -9.61 4.23
C ASN A 137 -4.18 -9.90 2.74
N ARG A 138 -5.19 -10.70 2.36
CA ARG A 138 -5.40 -11.15 0.97
C ARG A 138 -5.16 -10.10 -0.13
N THR A 139 -5.69 -8.88 0.02
CA THR A 139 -5.49 -7.79 -0.94
C THR A 139 -4.01 -7.40 -1.10
N ALA A 140 -3.22 -7.38 -0.03
CA ALA A 140 -1.78 -7.13 -0.10
C ALA A 140 -1.04 -8.17 -0.97
N TRP A 141 -1.42 -9.44 -0.88
CA TRP A 141 -0.79 -10.51 -1.65
C TRP A 141 -1.20 -10.43 -3.13
N ILE A 142 -2.50 -10.25 -3.39
CA ILE A 142 -3.03 -10.11 -4.75
C ILE A 142 -2.42 -8.88 -5.43
N SER A 143 -2.43 -7.72 -4.76
CA SER A 143 -1.87 -6.49 -5.31
C SER A 143 -0.37 -6.58 -5.54
N LEU A 144 0.39 -7.22 -4.63
CA LEU A 144 1.82 -7.47 -4.83
C LEU A 144 2.06 -8.39 -6.03
N ALA A 145 1.31 -9.48 -6.16
CA ALA A 145 1.41 -10.40 -7.30
C ALA A 145 1.13 -9.67 -8.63
N VAL A 146 0.03 -8.90 -8.69
CA VAL A 146 -0.31 -8.08 -9.86
C VAL A 146 0.82 -7.09 -10.19
N GLY A 147 1.36 -6.40 -9.17
CA GLY A 147 2.46 -5.46 -9.33
C GLY A 147 3.74 -6.12 -9.86
N LEU A 148 4.12 -7.29 -9.35
CA LEU A 148 5.32 -8.02 -9.78
C LEU A 148 5.18 -8.60 -11.18
N VAL A 149 4.00 -9.15 -11.52
CA VAL A 149 3.70 -9.60 -12.88
C VAL A 149 3.82 -8.43 -13.86
N TYR A 150 3.18 -7.30 -13.53
CA TYR A 150 3.26 -6.09 -14.34
C TYR A 150 4.70 -5.58 -14.50
N ALA A 151 5.48 -5.57 -13.40
CA ALA A 151 6.86 -5.14 -13.42
C ALA A 151 7.73 -6.00 -14.35
N GLY A 152 7.48 -7.31 -14.40
CA GLY A 152 8.15 -8.24 -15.31
C GLY A 152 7.99 -7.88 -16.79
N PHE A 153 6.82 -7.34 -17.17
CA PHE A 153 6.56 -6.88 -18.55
C PHE A 153 7.08 -5.46 -18.82
N PHE A 154 6.99 -4.56 -17.83
CA PHE A 154 7.19 -3.13 -18.04
C PHE A 154 8.61 -2.65 -17.72
N VAL A 155 9.23 -3.19 -16.67
CA VAL A 155 10.51 -2.70 -16.13
C VAL A 155 11.72 -3.38 -16.76
N MET A 156 11.56 -4.57 -17.32
CA MET A 156 12.69 -5.41 -17.76
C MET A 156 12.90 -5.38 -19.29
N PRO A 157 14.15 -5.24 -19.80
CA PRO A 157 14.42 -5.15 -21.24
C PRO A 157 14.18 -6.46 -22.03
N ASP A 158 14.54 -7.62 -21.45
CA ASP A 158 14.39 -8.93 -22.11
C ASP A 158 13.03 -9.56 -21.80
N ARG A 159 12.06 -9.23 -22.65
CA ARG A 159 10.62 -9.45 -22.42
C ARG A 159 10.15 -10.90 -22.26
N ARG A 160 10.89 -11.90 -22.78
CA ARG A 160 10.39 -13.31 -22.85
C ARG A 160 10.86 -14.20 -21.69
N ALA A 161 12.18 -14.31 -21.48
CA ALA A 161 12.73 -15.16 -20.43
C ALA A 161 12.44 -14.63 -19.01
N GLN A 162 12.21 -13.32 -18.88
CA GLN A 162 12.02 -12.66 -17.58
C GLN A 162 10.55 -12.51 -17.22
N ALA A 163 9.64 -12.38 -18.19
CA ALA A 163 8.20 -12.53 -17.95
C ALA A 163 7.86 -13.94 -17.44
N ALA A 164 8.55 -14.97 -17.95
CA ALA A 164 8.45 -16.32 -17.42
C ALA A 164 8.92 -16.40 -15.95
N ARG A 165 10.01 -15.72 -15.58
CA ARG A 165 10.50 -15.67 -14.19
C ARG A 165 9.58 -14.87 -13.27
N ALA A 166 9.07 -13.72 -13.72
CA ALA A 166 8.10 -12.93 -12.95
C ALA A 166 6.78 -13.68 -12.78
N GLY A 167 6.32 -14.38 -13.81
CA GLY A 167 5.20 -15.30 -13.75
C GLY A 167 5.46 -16.46 -12.79
N LEU A 168 6.66 -17.05 -12.80
CA LEU A 168 7.04 -18.13 -11.89
C LEU A 168 7.15 -17.65 -10.43
N VAL A 169 7.64 -16.43 -10.19
CA VAL A 169 7.62 -15.79 -8.87
C VAL A 169 6.19 -15.49 -8.43
N ALA A 170 5.33 -15.00 -9.32
CA ALA A 170 3.92 -14.75 -9.01
C ALA A 170 3.16 -16.05 -8.72
N VAL A 171 3.40 -17.10 -9.50
CA VAL A 171 2.88 -18.45 -9.26
C VAL A 171 3.46 -19.03 -7.98
N ALA A 172 4.74 -18.81 -7.67
CA ALA A 172 5.33 -19.24 -6.41
C ALA A 172 4.70 -18.51 -5.24
N VAL A 173 4.53 -17.18 -5.30
CA VAL A 173 3.81 -16.39 -4.29
C VAL A 173 2.38 -16.90 -4.14
N LEU A 174 1.68 -17.15 -5.24
CA LEU A 174 0.31 -17.68 -5.23
C LEU A 174 0.25 -19.12 -4.69
N ALA A 175 1.24 -19.96 -5.00
CA ALA A 175 1.35 -21.32 -4.49
C ALA A 175 1.71 -21.30 -3.00
N THR A 176 2.59 -20.41 -2.55
CA THR A 176 2.89 -20.15 -1.13
C THR A 176 1.63 -19.70 -0.39
N VAL A 177 0.80 -18.83 -0.98
CA VAL A 177 -0.52 -18.47 -0.45
C VAL A 177 -1.39 -19.72 -0.30
N LEU A 178 -1.44 -20.58 -1.31
CA LEU A 178 -2.33 -21.75 -1.29
C LEU A 178 -1.83 -22.88 -0.39
N LEU A 179 -0.51 -23.04 -0.23
CA LEU A 179 0.13 -24.18 0.44
C LEU A 179 0.53 -23.91 1.89
N LEU A 180 1.00 -22.70 2.22
CA LEU A 180 1.47 -22.35 3.58
C LEU A 180 0.40 -21.67 4.43
N THR A 181 -0.64 -21.15 3.79
CA THR A 181 -1.83 -20.67 4.50
C THR A 181 -2.82 -21.82 4.54
N PRO A 182 -3.59 -22.06 5.62
CA PRO A 182 -4.59 -23.15 5.68
C PRO A 182 -5.78 -22.93 4.71
N ILE A 183 -5.62 -22.20 3.61
CA ILE A 183 -6.66 -21.66 2.76
C ILE A 183 -7.54 -22.74 2.13
N GLY A 184 -7.04 -23.95 1.85
CA GLY A 184 -7.85 -25.04 1.28
C GLY A 184 -9.04 -25.43 2.18
N SER A 185 -8.81 -25.60 3.49
CA SER A 185 -9.90 -25.82 4.46
C SER A 185 -10.60 -24.51 4.84
N LEU A 186 -9.88 -23.39 4.93
CA LEU A 186 -10.44 -22.07 5.27
C LEU A 186 -11.37 -21.47 4.21
N VAL A 187 -11.20 -21.76 2.92
CA VAL A 187 -12.08 -21.28 1.85
C VAL A 187 -13.38 -22.05 1.90
N THR A 188 -13.31 -23.37 2.09
CA THR A 188 -14.47 -24.23 2.22
C THR A 188 -15.28 -23.86 3.47
N ASP A 189 -14.63 -23.64 4.62
CA ASP A 189 -15.30 -23.26 5.88
C ASP A 189 -15.81 -21.81 5.89
N ARG A 190 -15.19 -20.90 5.12
CA ARG A 190 -15.62 -19.50 5.02
C ARG A 190 -16.74 -19.29 4.00
N VAL A 191 -16.76 -20.09 2.92
CA VAL A 191 -17.93 -20.21 2.02
C VAL A 191 -19.13 -20.73 2.81
N ASN A 192 -18.91 -21.64 3.76
CA ASN A 192 -19.97 -22.20 4.59
C ASN A 192 -20.40 -21.31 5.78
N ASN A 193 -19.62 -20.29 6.19
CA ASN A 193 -19.88 -19.45 7.39
C ASN A 193 -19.77 -17.91 7.13
N GLY A 194 -20.19 -17.44 5.95
CA GLY A 194 -19.92 -16.13 5.32
C GLY A 194 -20.28 -14.80 6.03
N HIS A 195 -20.35 -14.71 7.35
CA HIS A 195 -20.78 -13.51 8.09
C HIS A 195 -19.92 -12.24 7.87
N SER A 196 -18.66 -12.35 7.38
CA SER A 196 -17.74 -11.20 7.23
C SER A 196 -17.77 -10.53 5.85
N ASP A 197 -18.18 -11.23 4.78
CA ASP A 197 -18.27 -10.64 3.44
C ASP A 197 -19.60 -9.90 3.26
N GLU A 198 -20.66 -10.40 3.91
CA GLU A 198 -21.96 -9.75 3.99
C GLU A 198 -21.88 -8.38 4.71
N GLY A 199 -21.09 -8.29 5.80
CA GLY A 199 -20.85 -7.03 6.49
C GLY A 199 -20.11 -5.97 5.65
N ARG A 200 -19.16 -6.38 4.79
CA ARG A 200 -18.46 -5.45 3.88
C ARG A 200 -19.33 -5.04 2.70
N ALA A 201 -20.05 -5.98 2.10
CA ALA A 201 -21.00 -5.69 1.04
C ALA A 201 -22.06 -4.69 1.53
N ASN A 202 -22.59 -4.89 2.74
CA ASN A 202 -23.52 -3.97 3.37
C ASN A 202 -22.91 -2.56 3.56
N LEU A 203 -21.66 -2.46 4.04
CA LEU A 203 -20.95 -1.18 4.15
C LEU A 203 -20.76 -0.48 2.80
N TYR A 204 -20.52 -1.22 1.71
CA TYR A 204 -20.43 -0.65 0.37
C TYR A 204 -21.79 -0.14 -0.12
N HIS A 205 -22.86 -0.91 0.10
CA HIS A 205 -24.22 -0.47 -0.22
C HIS A 205 -24.59 0.81 0.54
N GLN A 206 -24.28 0.88 1.83
CA GLN A 206 -24.49 2.07 2.64
C GLN A 206 -23.63 3.26 2.16
N SER A 207 -22.38 3.00 1.76
CA SER A 207 -21.51 4.06 1.21
C SER A 207 -22.08 4.64 -0.09
N ILE A 208 -22.66 3.81 -0.94
CA ILE A 208 -23.35 4.25 -2.16
C ILE A 208 -24.63 5.02 -1.81
N ALA A 209 -25.43 4.52 -0.86
CA ALA A 209 -26.65 5.20 -0.44
C ALA A 209 -26.36 6.61 0.10
N LEU A 210 -25.34 6.76 0.95
CA LEU A 210 -24.86 8.07 1.41
C LEU A 210 -24.41 8.95 0.24
N ALA A 211 -23.63 8.40 -0.69
CA ALA A 211 -23.18 9.15 -1.86
C ALA A 211 -24.34 9.65 -2.73
N LEU A 212 -25.49 8.97 -2.74
CA LEU A 212 -26.68 9.42 -3.46
C LEU A 212 -27.48 10.48 -2.70
N ASP A 213 -27.38 10.50 -1.36
CA ASP A 213 -28.02 11.50 -0.51
C ASP A 213 -27.31 12.86 -0.58
N SER A 214 -25.96 12.87 -0.60
CA SER A 214 -25.15 14.08 -0.83
C SER A 214 -24.15 13.88 -1.99
N PRO A 215 -24.62 13.91 -3.25
CA PRO A 215 -23.81 13.51 -4.40
C PRO A 215 -22.73 14.51 -4.80
N LEU A 216 -22.92 15.79 -4.54
CA LEU A 216 -22.00 16.84 -5.01
C LEU A 216 -20.82 17.06 -4.07
N VAL A 217 -21.08 17.10 -2.76
CA VAL A 217 -20.09 17.51 -1.75
C VAL A 217 -19.76 16.40 -0.75
N GLY A 218 -20.57 15.33 -0.68
CA GLY A 218 -20.44 14.30 0.35
C GLY A 218 -20.76 14.82 1.75
N PHE A 219 -20.23 14.15 2.76
CA PHE A 219 -20.46 14.44 4.18
C PHE A 219 -19.21 14.98 4.90
N GLY A 220 -18.10 15.21 4.19
CA GLY A 220 -16.84 15.69 4.76
C GLY A 220 -16.04 14.65 5.54
N ALA A 221 -16.68 13.60 6.07
CA ALA A 221 -16.05 12.51 6.78
C ALA A 221 -16.87 11.21 6.68
N PRO A 222 -16.27 10.04 6.99
CA PRO A 222 -17.01 8.80 7.25
C PRO A 222 -18.09 9.00 8.33
N LEU A 223 -19.24 8.35 8.16
CA LEU A 223 -20.37 8.43 9.10
C LEU A 223 -20.55 7.15 9.89
N ASP A 224 -20.96 7.28 11.14
CA ASP A 224 -21.38 6.14 11.95
C ASP A 224 -22.66 5.51 11.39
N LYS A 225 -22.85 4.22 11.67
CA LYS A 225 -24.03 3.51 11.19
C LYS A 225 -25.26 3.97 11.98
N ALA A 226 -26.37 4.21 11.27
CA ALA A 226 -27.63 4.64 11.86
C ALA A 226 -28.24 3.63 12.86
N ASP A 227 -27.89 2.34 12.71
CA ASP A 227 -28.34 1.26 13.60
C ASP A 227 -27.57 1.20 14.93
N GLY A 228 -26.58 2.07 15.13
CA GLY A 228 -25.75 2.10 16.33
C GLY A 228 -24.87 0.85 16.51
N THR A 229 -24.77 0.00 15.48
CA THR A 229 -23.94 -1.21 15.57
C THR A 229 -22.47 -0.85 15.63
N SER A 230 -21.69 -1.70 16.32
CA SER A 230 -20.26 -1.50 16.53
C SER A 230 -19.49 -1.22 15.23
N PRO A 231 -18.37 -0.47 15.33
CA PRO A 231 -17.50 -0.10 14.20
C PRO A 231 -17.16 -1.28 13.28
N PRO A 232 -16.84 -1.03 12.00
CA PRO A 232 -16.30 0.23 11.48
C PRO A 232 -17.35 1.20 10.87
N PRO A 233 -17.09 2.52 10.86
CA PRO A 233 -17.96 3.52 10.21
C PRO A 233 -18.07 3.34 8.70
N ILE A 234 -19.16 3.85 8.12
CA ILE A 234 -19.45 3.81 6.67
C ILE A 234 -18.43 4.69 5.93
N GLY A 235 -17.83 4.15 4.87
CA GLY A 235 -16.78 4.82 4.10
C GLY A 235 -15.34 4.53 4.54
N THR A 236 -15.12 3.72 5.59
CA THR A 236 -13.75 3.38 6.06
C THR A 236 -13.16 2.10 5.46
N GLN A 237 -13.97 1.28 4.75
CA GLN A 237 -13.55 0.01 4.14
C GLN A 237 -12.90 0.17 2.76
N GLY A 238 -11.97 1.09 2.62
CA GLY A 238 -11.29 1.36 1.35
C GLY A 238 -11.26 2.85 1.03
N HIS A 239 -10.14 3.32 0.53
CA HIS A 239 -9.93 4.73 0.25
C HIS A 239 -10.86 5.26 -0.86
N LEU A 240 -11.29 4.40 -1.80
CA LEU A 240 -12.29 4.74 -2.79
C LEU A 240 -13.61 5.18 -2.14
N TRP A 241 -14.09 4.40 -1.16
CA TRP A 241 -15.32 4.68 -0.43
C TRP A 241 -15.18 5.89 0.47
N LEU A 242 -14.00 6.07 1.07
CA LEU A 242 -13.69 7.24 1.88
C LEU A 242 -13.83 8.53 1.08
N VAL A 243 -13.23 8.58 -0.12
CA VAL A 243 -13.34 9.76 -1.00
C VAL A 243 -14.78 9.95 -1.46
N LEU A 244 -15.49 8.87 -1.83
CA LEU A 244 -16.88 8.96 -2.27
C LEU A 244 -17.80 9.54 -1.18
N VAL A 245 -17.75 9.00 0.03
CA VAL A 245 -18.60 9.44 1.15
C VAL A 245 -18.21 10.84 1.61
N SER A 246 -16.91 11.16 1.66
CA SER A 246 -16.43 12.42 2.24
C SER A 246 -16.49 13.58 1.25
N GLN A 247 -16.33 13.34 -0.06
CA GLN A 247 -16.14 14.38 -1.08
C GLN A 247 -17.17 14.30 -2.23
N GLY A 248 -18.10 13.35 -2.19
CA GLY A 248 -19.10 13.13 -3.22
C GLY A 248 -18.56 12.52 -4.52
N ILE A 249 -19.45 12.40 -5.50
CA ILE A 249 -19.15 11.83 -6.82
C ILE A 249 -18.12 12.67 -7.60
N PRO A 250 -18.22 14.02 -7.67
CA PRO A 250 -17.21 14.83 -8.35
C PRO A 250 -15.82 14.67 -7.73
N GLY A 251 -15.73 14.65 -6.39
CA GLY A 251 -14.47 14.43 -5.68
C GLY A 251 -13.84 13.08 -6.04
N LEU A 252 -14.63 12.01 -6.07
CA LEU A 252 -14.15 10.69 -6.49
C LEU A 252 -13.69 10.69 -7.96
N VAL A 253 -14.45 11.29 -8.88
CA VAL A 253 -14.10 11.35 -10.31
C VAL A 253 -12.80 12.11 -10.51
N LEU A 254 -12.62 13.26 -9.86
CA LEU A 254 -11.39 14.04 -9.94
C LEU A 254 -10.20 13.29 -9.33
N PHE A 255 -10.38 12.66 -8.17
CA PHE A 255 -9.35 11.84 -7.53
C PHE A 255 -8.92 10.68 -8.43
N MET A 256 -9.88 9.88 -8.90
CA MET A 256 -9.59 8.73 -9.77
C MET A 256 -9.02 9.17 -11.12
N GLY A 257 -9.56 10.26 -11.69
CA GLY A 257 -9.05 10.87 -12.92
C GLY A 257 -7.59 11.29 -12.76
N TRP A 258 -7.24 11.93 -11.65
CA TRP A 258 -5.87 12.30 -11.35
C TRP A 258 -4.94 11.09 -11.19
N ILE A 259 -5.36 10.06 -10.45
CA ILE A 259 -4.56 8.82 -10.30
C ILE A 259 -4.35 8.13 -11.65
N VAL A 260 -5.36 8.10 -12.53
CA VAL A 260 -5.25 7.53 -13.88
C VAL A 260 -4.31 8.36 -14.76
N ILE A 261 -4.40 9.70 -14.71
CA ILE A 261 -3.46 10.59 -15.41
C ILE A 261 -2.03 10.33 -14.92
N LEU A 262 -1.84 10.29 -13.60
CA LEU A 262 -0.55 10.02 -12.99
C LEU A 262 0.01 8.66 -13.41
N PHE A 263 -0.82 7.63 -13.45
CA PHE A 263 -0.46 6.29 -13.91
C PHE A 263 -0.02 6.32 -15.38
N ARG A 264 -0.81 6.94 -16.26
CA ARG A 264 -0.47 7.04 -17.69
C ARG A 264 0.82 7.84 -17.93
N SER A 265 1.04 8.90 -17.17
CA SER A 265 2.23 9.75 -17.29
C SER A 265 3.49 9.04 -16.79
N THR A 266 3.44 8.39 -15.63
CA THR A 266 4.59 7.65 -15.06
C THR A 266 4.97 6.41 -15.87
N ARG A 267 4.08 5.86 -16.70
CA ARG A 267 4.44 4.80 -17.68
C ARG A 267 5.47 5.24 -18.71
N ARG A 268 5.73 6.54 -18.87
CA ARG A 268 6.75 7.07 -19.79
C ARG A 268 8.13 7.21 -19.12
N ALA A 269 8.24 6.87 -17.84
CA ALA A 269 9.47 7.00 -17.07
C ALA A 269 10.64 6.27 -17.73
N THR A 270 11.81 6.91 -17.72
CA THR A 270 13.05 6.39 -18.32
C THR A 270 14.05 5.99 -17.26
N GLY A 271 14.83 4.94 -17.55
CA GLY A 271 15.75 4.33 -16.58
C GLY A 271 15.09 3.22 -15.76
N THR A 272 15.91 2.27 -15.29
CA THR A 272 15.41 1.09 -14.57
C THR A 272 14.80 1.45 -13.22
N LEU A 273 15.45 2.32 -12.44
CA LEU A 273 14.95 2.76 -11.14
C LEU A 273 13.61 3.51 -11.26
N ALA A 274 13.48 4.43 -12.22
CA ALA A 274 12.24 5.18 -12.41
C ALA A 274 11.06 4.30 -12.87
N ARG A 275 11.33 3.28 -13.69
CA ARG A 275 10.31 2.28 -14.04
C ARG A 275 9.86 1.44 -12.85
N TRP A 276 10.75 1.15 -11.89
CA TRP A 276 10.35 0.53 -10.62
C TRP A 276 9.48 1.45 -9.77
N TYR A 277 9.72 2.76 -9.75
CA TYR A 277 8.86 3.72 -9.03
C TYR A 277 7.43 3.85 -9.56
N HIS A 278 7.19 3.43 -10.79
CA HIS A 278 5.84 3.39 -11.36
C HIS A 278 5.01 2.23 -10.79
N VAL A 279 5.62 1.09 -10.46
CA VAL A 279 4.91 -0.12 -10.02
C VAL A 279 4.12 0.06 -8.71
N PRO A 280 4.61 0.77 -7.67
CA PRO A 280 3.84 1.08 -6.45
C PRO A 280 2.47 1.71 -6.73
N LEU A 281 2.35 2.54 -7.77
CA LEU A 281 1.10 3.18 -8.15
C LEU A 281 0.07 2.18 -8.69
N LEU A 282 0.51 1.11 -9.37
CA LEU A 282 -0.38 0.01 -9.78
C LEU A 282 -0.87 -0.77 -8.55
N ILE A 283 0.03 -1.09 -7.64
CA ILE A 283 -0.31 -1.81 -6.39
C ILE A 283 -1.33 -0.98 -5.60
N PHE A 284 -1.10 0.33 -5.47
CA PHE A 284 -2.02 1.28 -4.87
C PHE A 284 -3.40 1.26 -5.52
N LEU A 285 -3.47 1.34 -6.85
CA LEU A 285 -4.73 1.27 -7.62
C LEU A 285 -5.53 -0.01 -7.32
N VAL A 286 -4.86 -1.17 -7.23
CA VAL A 286 -5.52 -2.45 -6.90
C VAL A 286 -6.05 -2.46 -5.46
N GLN A 287 -5.36 -1.79 -4.54
CA GLN A 287 -5.74 -1.78 -3.13
C GLN A 287 -6.81 -0.72 -2.78
N LEU A 288 -7.00 0.32 -3.59
CA LEU A 288 -7.94 1.44 -3.35
C LEU A 288 -9.36 1.02 -2.88
N PRO A 289 -10.00 -0.02 -3.44
CA PRO A 289 -11.34 -0.41 -3.04
C PRO A 289 -11.42 -1.14 -1.70
N PHE A 290 -10.28 -1.57 -1.15
CA PHE A 290 -10.23 -2.53 -0.03
C PHE A 290 -9.47 -2.03 1.19
N TYR A 291 -8.50 -1.12 0.98
CA TYR A 291 -7.66 -0.58 2.05
C TYR A 291 -7.79 0.92 2.15
N ASP A 292 -7.79 1.41 3.39
CA ASP A 292 -7.47 2.81 3.63
C ASP A 292 -5.98 3.04 3.33
N MET A 293 -5.73 4.17 2.69
CA MET A 293 -4.42 4.55 2.14
C MET A 293 -3.75 5.67 2.93
N LEU A 294 -4.45 6.23 3.91
CA LEU A 294 -3.96 7.35 4.69
C LEU A 294 -3.38 6.90 6.04
N PRO A 295 -2.30 7.56 6.51
CA PRO A 295 -1.46 8.53 5.79
C PRO A 295 -0.33 7.88 4.96
N PHE A 296 0.01 6.61 5.22
CA PHE A 296 1.32 6.04 4.86
C PHE A 296 1.48 5.75 3.36
N GLN A 297 0.54 5.01 2.78
CA GLN A 297 0.64 4.49 1.41
C GLN A 297 0.61 5.62 0.40
N LEU A 298 -0.28 6.58 0.61
CA LEU A 298 -0.43 7.73 -0.27
C LEU A 298 0.85 8.58 -0.31
N CYS A 299 1.53 8.76 0.82
CA CYS A 299 2.83 9.45 0.87
C CYS A 299 3.92 8.71 0.09
N ILE A 300 4.01 7.37 0.24
CA ILE A 300 4.98 6.54 -0.47
C ILE A 300 4.74 6.61 -1.98
N VAL A 301 3.49 6.39 -2.40
CA VAL A 301 3.09 6.36 -3.81
C VAL A 301 3.28 7.72 -4.47
N PHE A 302 3.01 8.81 -3.76
CA PHE A 302 3.24 10.16 -4.27
C PHE A 302 4.73 10.48 -4.40
N ALA A 303 5.55 10.08 -3.43
CA ALA A 303 7.00 10.24 -3.53
C ALA A 303 7.57 9.45 -4.73
N THR A 304 7.19 8.17 -4.89
CA THR A 304 7.69 7.35 -6.01
C THR A 304 7.16 7.86 -7.35
N SER A 305 5.88 8.25 -7.43
CA SER A 305 5.30 8.78 -8.67
C SER A 305 5.95 10.09 -9.10
N ALA A 306 6.27 10.98 -8.17
CA ALA A 306 7.03 12.20 -8.44
C ALA A 306 8.41 11.89 -9.02
N LEU A 307 9.16 10.96 -8.40
CA LEU A 307 10.47 10.52 -8.91
C LEU A 307 10.38 9.89 -10.31
N ALA A 308 9.32 9.13 -10.58
CA ALA A 308 9.09 8.58 -11.92
C ALA A 308 8.80 9.67 -12.96
N LEU A 309 8.06 10.73 -12.60
CA LEU A 309 7.74 11.83 -13.52
C LEU A 309 8.93 12.75 -13.80
N ARG A 310 9.86 12.95 -12.85
CA ARG A 310 11.07 13.77 -13.08
C ARG A 310 11.84 13.28 -14.32
N THR A 311 11.95 11.97 -14.51
CA THR A 311 12.67 11.41 -15.66
C THR A 311 11.92 11.57 -16.98
N VAL A 312 10.58 11.69 -16.92
CA VAL A 312 9.75 12.02 -18.09
C VAL A 312 9.98 13.47 -18.52
N GLY A 313 9.98 14.40 -17.55
CA GLY A 313 10.26 15.82 -17.80
C GLY A 313 11.66 16.05 -18.36
N ALA A 314 12.68 15.43 -17.75
CA ALA A 314 14.06 15.50 -18.22
C ALA A 314 14.22 15.00 -19.66
N ARG A 315 13.52 13.93 -20.04
CA ARG A 315 13.50 13.45 -21.44
C ARG A 315 12.85 14.45 -22.39
N ALA A 316 11.76 15.10 -21.98
CA ALA A 316 11.09 16.08 -22.83
C ALA A 316 11.99 17.30 -23.10
N ALA A 317 12.80 17.72 -22.11
CA ALA A 317 13.74 18.82 -22.25
C ALA A 317 14.96 18.49 -23.13
N THR A 318 15.36 17.22 -23.24
CA THR A 318 16.53 16.81 -24.05
C THR A 318 16.21 16.47 -25.50
N VAL A 319 14.93 16.35 -25.89
CA VAL A 319 14.53 16.21 -27.29
C VAL A 319 14.41 17.63 -27.87
N PRO A 320 15.28 18.07 -28.80
CA PRO A 320 15.12 19.36 -29.45
C PRO A 320 13.75 19.36 -30.14
N ALA A 321 12.97 20.43 -29.95
CA ALA A 321 11.79 20.67 -30.76
C ALA A 321 12.24 20.58 -32.23
N ALA A 322 11.74 19.57 -32.96
CA ALA A 322 12.10 19.35 -34.35
C ALA A 322 11.94 20.69 -35.08
N THR A 323 13.06 21.17 -35.62
CA THR A 323 13.20 22.43 -36.34
C THR A 323 12.01 22.62 -37.27
N ALA A 324 11.20 23.64 -37.01
CA ALA A 324 10.30 24.17 -38.01
C ALA A 324 11.15 24.60 -39.20
N VAL A 325 11.06 23.83 -40.30
CA VAL A 325 11.66 24.20 -41.58
C VAL A 325 10.90 25.45 -42.04
N PRO A 326 11.56 26.62 -42.21
CA PRO A 326 10.91 27.77 -42.81
C PRO A 326 10.63 27.44 -44.29
N ALA A 327 9.40 27.71 -44.73
CA ALA A 327 9.02 27.68 -46.14
C ALA A 327 9.62 28.87 -46.90
#